data_AF-A0A3G1QRK0-F1
#
_entry.id   AF-A0A3G1QRK0-F1
#
_cell.length_a   1.000
_cell.length_b   1.000
_cell.length_c   1.000
_cell.angle_alpha   90.00
_cell.angle_beta   90.00
_cell.angle_gamma   90.00
#
_symmetry.space_group_name_H-M   'P 1'
#
loop_
_entity.id
_entity.type
_entity.pdbx_description
1 polymer ?
#
loop_
_entity_poly.entity_id
_entity_poly.type
_entity_poly.pdbx_seq_one_letter_code
_entity_poly.pdbx_strand_id
1 'polypeptide(L)' 'NLQEEVYMQIPQGYTKQGENQVCQLHKSLYRLKQSPRNWFHKLSTSLEEYGFVQSKNDHSLFTYKQGTTFLIVLI' A
#
# COMPACT_ATOMS: atom_id res chain seq x y z
N ASN A 1 -2.59 -4.98 4.60
CA ASN A 1 -1.95 -5.19 5.92
C ASN A 1 -0.57 -4.56 5.90
N LEU A 2 -0.10 -4.08 7.06
CA LEU A 2 1.26 -3.55 7.19
C LEU A 2 2.26 -4.71 7.13
N GLN A 3 3.39 -4.50 6.45
CA GLN A 3 4.51 -5.46 6.43
C GLN A 3 5.41 -5.34 7.67
N GLU A 4 5.29 -4.24 8.40
CA GLU A 4 6.09 -3.92 9.58
C GLU A 4 5.17 -3.54 10.75
N GLU A 5 5.62 -3.78 11.98
CA GLU A 5 4.93 -3.31 13.17
C GLU A 5 5.20 -1.83 13.39
N VAL A 6 4.14 -1.03 13.40
CA VAL A 6 4.23 0.42 13.55
C VAL A 6 3.42 0.83 14.78
N TYR A 7 4.11 1.47 15.72
CA TYR A 7 3.51 2.07 16.89
C TYR A 7 3.51 3.59 16.75
N MET A 8 2.45 4.23 17.20
CA MET A 8 2.36 5.69 17.27
C MET A 8 1.95 6.14 18.66
N GLN A 9 2.33 7.37 18.99
CA GLN A 9 1.81 8.03 20.19
C GLN A 9 0.30 8.21 20.06
N ILE A 10 -0.39 8.12 21.19
CA ILE A 10 -1.82 8.34 21.28
C ILE A 10 -2.12 9.79 20.85
N PRO A 11 -3.06 10.01 19.91
CA PRO A 11 -3.38 11.35 19.43
C PRO A 11 -4.00 12.22 20.54
N GLN A 12 -3.77 13.54 20.43
CA GLN A 12 -4.39 14.51 21.33
C GLN A 12 -5.92 14.41 21.25
N GLY A 13 -6.59 14.46 22.41
CA GLY A 13 -8.05 14.29 22.52
C GLY A 13 -8.52 12.91 22.97
N TYR A 14 -7.62 11.92 23.09
CA TYR A 14 -7.93 10.65 23.74
C TYR A 14 -7.79 10.75 25.26
N THR A 15 -8.89 10.54 25.99
CA THR A 15 -9.04 10.87 27.42
C THR A 15 -8.42 9.86 28.39
N LYS A 16 -8.06 8.66 27.92
CA LYS A 16 -7.41 7.62 28.73
C LYS A 16 -5.92 7.59 28.42
N GLN A 17 -5.15 8.45 29.08
CA GLN A 17 -3.68 8.37 29.08
C GLN A 17 -3.25 7.64 30.35
N GLY A 18 -3.06 6.34 30.26
CA GLY A 18 -2.23 5.61 31.24
C GLY A 18 -0.75 5.77 30.88
N GLU A 19 0.14 5.59 31.86
CA GLU A 19 1.58 5.55 31.59
C GLU A 19 1.90 4.39 30.62
N ASN A 20 2.74 4.67 29.61
CA ASN A 20 3.25 3.72 28.61
C ASN A 20 2.24 3.12 27.60
N GLN A 21 1.14 3.81 27.28
CA GLN A 21 0.25 3.36 26.21
C GLN A 21 0.64 3.93 24.83
N VAL A 22 0.58 3.07 23.81
CA VAL A 22 0.83 3.40 22.40
C VAL A 22 -0.26 2.79 21.52
N CYS A 23 -0.49 3.37 20.34
CA CYS A 23 -1.39 2.79 19.34
C CYS A 23 -0.60 1.91 18.37
N GLN A 24 -0.99 0.64 18.24
CA GLN A 24 -0.50 -0.20 17.16
C GLN A 24 -1.33 0.05 15.90
N LEU A 25 -0.65 0.34 14.79
CA LEU A 25 -1.32 0.46 13.50
C LEU A 25 -1.54 -0.93 12.91
N HIS A 26 -2.76 -1.19 12.45
CA HIS A 26 -3.08 -2.41 11.68
C HIS A 26 -3.13 -2.13 10.16
N LYS A 27 -3.29 -0.85 9.79
CA LYS A 27 -3.34 -0.37 8.41
C LYS A 27 -2.49 0.90 8.29
N SER A 28 -1.93 1.14 7.11
CA SER A 28 -1.15 2.35 6.85
C SER A 28 -2.05 3.58 6.95
N LEU A 29 -1.69 4.53 7.79
CA LEU A 29 -2.27 5.87 7.77
C LEU A 29 -1.69 6.68 6.61
N TYR A 30 -2.50 7.52 6.00
CA TYR A 30 -2.01 8.48 5.00
C TYR A 30 -0.86 9.32 5.59
N ARG A 31 0.10 9.69 4.74
CA ARG A 31 1.33 10.46 5.09
C ARG A 31 2.41 9.72 5.87
N LEU A 32 2.21 8.46 6.24
CA LEU A 32 3.31 7.64 6.73
C LEU A 32 4.29 7.34 5.57
N LYS A 33 5.60 7.29 5.86
CA LYS A 33 6.65 7.07 4.85
C LYS A 33 6.46 5.75 4.08
N GLN A 34 5.90 4.74 4.73
CA GLN A 34 5.59 3.43 4.17
C GLN A 34 4.27 3.36 3.41
N SER A 35 3.38 4.35 3.54
CA SER A 35 2.06 4.32 2.88
C SER A 35 2.17 4.19 1.35
N PRO A 36 3.00 4.98 0.64
CA PRO A 36 3.16 4.84 -0.80
C PRO A 36 3.65 3.45 -1.22
N ARG A 37 4.60 2.88 -0.48
CA ARG A 37 5.13 1.53 -0.76
C ARG A 37 4.06 0.45 -0.54
N ASN A 38 3.30 0.54 0.54
CA ASN A 38 2.22 -0.40 0.83
C ASN A 38 1.09 -0.32 -0.21
N TRP A 39 0.79 0.88 -0.72
CA TRP A 39 -0.16 1.07 -1.81
C TRP A 39 0.35 0.50 -3.12
N PHE A 40 1.60 0.80 -3.49
CA PHE A 40 2.22 0.25 -4.69
C PHE A 40 2.24 -1.28 -4.64
N HIS A 41 2.68 -1.87 -3.53
CA HIS A 41 2.69 -3.32 -3.35
C HIS A 41 1.29 -3.92 -3.47
N LYS A 42 0.29 -3.33 -2.79
CA LYS A 42 -1.08 -3.84 -2.86
C LYS A 42 -1.67 -3.75 -4.27
N LEU A 43 -1.43 -2.65 -4.99
CA LEU A 43 -1.96 -2.45 -6.33
C LEU A 43 -1.25 -3.33 -7.37
N SER A 44 0.09 -3.39 -7.34
CA SER A 44 0.88 -4.24 -8.24
C SER A 44 0.49 -5.71 -8.11
N THR A 45 0.42 -6.25 -6.89
CA THR A 45 -0.02 -7.63 -6.67
C THR A 45 -1.45 -7.86 -7.18
N SER A 46 -2.38 -6.95 -6.92
CA SER A 46 -3.74 -7.07 -7.47
C SER A 46 -3.75 -7.08 -9.00
N LEU A 47 -2.99 -6.20 -9.65
CA LEU A 47 -2.91 -6.15 -11.11
C LEU A 47 -2.33 -7.45 -11.69
N GLU A 48 -1.28 -7.99 -11.08
CA GLU A 48 -0.69 -9.28 -11.46
C GLU A 48 -1.71 -10.43 -11.31
N GLU A 49 -2.48 -10.46 -10.22
CA GLU A 49 -3.56 -11.43 -10.01
C GLU A 49 -4.67 -11.33 -11.08
N TYR A 50 -4.95 -10.12 -11.59
CA TYR A 50 -5.86 -9.89 -12.70
C TYR A 50 -5.27 -10.22 -14.09
N GLY A 51 -4.00 -10.61 -14.17
CA GLY A 51 -3.33 -11.00 -15.40
C GLY A 51 -2.58 -9.87 -16.11
N PHE A 52 -2.37 -8.72 -15.45
CA PHE A 52 -1.44 -7.71 -15.96
C PHE A 52 0.00 -8.19 -15.79
N VAL A 53 0.86 -7.78 -16.72
CA VAL A 53 2.30 -8.05 -16.70
C VAL A 53 3.05 -6.75 -16.47
N GLN A 54 3.86 -6.72 -15.41
CA GLN A 54 4.76 -5.60 -15.12
C GLN A 54 5.88 -5.52 -16.16
N SER A 55 6.20 -4.31 -16.61
CA SER A 55 7.33 -4.08 -17.52
C SER A 55 8.66 -4.27 -16.80
N LYS A 56 9.62 -4.89 -17.50
CA LYS A 56 11.00 -5.08 -17.02
C LYS A 56 11.83 -3.79 -17.06
N ASN A 57 11.46 -2.86 -17.93
CA ASN A 57 12.21 -1.61 -18.13
C ASN A 57 11.64 -0.48 -17.27
N ASP A 58 10.39 -0.60 -16.83
CA ASP A 58 9.71 0.38 -15.99
C ASP A 58 8.79 -0.32 -14.99
N HIS A 59 9.18 -0.35 -13.72
CA HIS A 59 8.40 -1.01 -12.67
C HIS A 59 7.05 -0.33 -12.37
N SER A 60 6.81 0.90 -12.84
CA SER A 60 5.51 1.55 -12.71
C SER A 60 4.52 1.14 -13.80
N LEU A 61 5.00 0.51 -14.88
CA LEU A 61 4.22 0.20 -16.07
C LEU A 61 3.70 -1.24 -16.05
N PHE A 62 2.40 -1.40 -16.24
CA PHE A 62 1.71 -2.69 -16.33
C PHE A 62 0.92 -2.77 -17.64
N THR A 63 0.93 -3.94 -18.27
CA THR A 63 0.22 -4.17 -19.53
C THR A 63 -0.69 -5.38 -19.44
N TYR A 64 -1.86 -5.31 -20.06
CA TYR A 64 -2.81 -6.43 -20.17
C TYR A 64 -3.23 -6.58 -21.63
N LYS A 65 -3.23 -7.81 -22.12
CA LYS A 65 -3.62 -8.13 -23.49
C LYS A 65 -4.57 -9.31 -23.51
N GLN A 66 -5.76 -9.12 -24.06
CA GLN A 66 -6.73 -10.20 -24.28
C GLN A 66 -7.46 -9.96 -25.60
N GLY A 67 -7.24 -10.85 -26.57
CA GLY A 67 -7.80 -10.68 -27.92
C GLY A 67 -7.33 -9.37 -28.57
N THR A 68 -8.28 -8.50 -28.90
CA THR A 68 -8.05 -7.16 -29.47
C THR A 68 -7.91 -6.07 -28.39
N THR A 69 -8.20 -6.38 -27.13
CA THR A 69 -8.08 -5.43 -26.02
C THR A 69 -6.63 -5.36 -25.55
N PHE A 70 -6.11 -4.15 -25.46
CA PHE A 70 -4.82 -3.84 -24.87
C PHE A 70 -4.97 -2.69 -23.89
N LEU A 71 -4.56 -2.91 -22.64
CA LEU A 71 -4.59 -1.91 -21.59
C LEU A 71 -3.18 -1.64 -21.09
N ILE A 72 -2.90 -0.39 -20.80
CA ILE A 72 -1.67 0.08 -20.17
C ILE A 72 -2.07 0.82 -18.89
N VAL A 73 -1.41 0.48 -17.79
CA VAL A 73 -1.57 1.14 -16.50
C VAL A 73 -0.21 1.64 -16.04
N LEU A 74 -0.14 2.90 -15.62
CA LEU A 74 1.03 3.51 -15.00
C LEU A 74 0.67 3.86 -13.54
N ILE A 75 1.51 3.46 -12.60
CA ILE A 75 1.27 3.59 -11.15
C ILE A 75 2.21 4.62 -10.52
#